data_AF-A0A2G6ESK4-F1
#
_entry.id   AF-A0A2G6ESK4-F1
#
_cell.length_a   1.000
_cell.length_b   1.000
_cell.length_c   1.000
_cell.angle_alpha   90.00
_cell.angle_beta   90.00
_cell.angle_gamma   90.00
#
_symmetry.space_group_name_H-M   'P 1'
#
loop_
_entity.id
_entity.type
_entity.pdbx_description
1 polymer ?
#
loop_
_entity_poly.entity_id
_entity_poly.type
_entity_poly.pdbx_seq_one_letter_code
_entity_poly.pdbx_strand_id
1 'polypeptide(L)'
;MLQVIIALAVTILVAVLVLRGFKAQAILIFGGILLMLASLFLGTGLPLEEGQATGSKLLDIFHFIKITFSSQSAGLGLKIMAIAGFAFYMHHIGASAALVRVLTKPLERVKSRPYLFMAMCFIVGEFLSIFITSASGLGVLLMVTLYPLMRSVGLSPLSACTPIATAVA
;
A
#
# COMPACT_ATOMS: atom_id res chain seq x y z
N MET A 1 29.53 8.84 -13.07
CA MET A 1 30.13 8.85 -11.71
C MET A 1 29.44 9.90 -10.82
N LEU A 2 29.47 11.19 -11.16
CA LEU A 2 28.85 12.26 -10.35
C LEU A 2 27.33 12.08 -10.07
N GLN A 3 26.56 11.62 -11.08
CA GLN A 3 25.12 11.32 -10.94
C GLN A 3 24.84 10.27 -9.86
N VAL A 4 25.66 9.22 -9.81
CA VAL A 4 25.51 8.11 -8.85
C VAL A 4 25.81 8.60 -7.43
N ILE A 5 26.82 9.47 -7.28
CA ILE A 5 27.19 10.05 -5.98
C ILE A 5 26.04 10.92 -5.44
N ILE A 6 25.46 11.76 -6.30
CA ILE A 6 24.33 12.63 -5.92
C ILE A 6 23.09 11.79 -5.59
N ALA A 7 22.79 10.78 -6.40
CA ALA A 7 21.68 9.87 -6.14
C ALA A 7 21.84 9.17 -4.79
N LEU A 8 23.03 8.61 -4.51
CA LEU A 8 23.33 7.93 -3.26
C LEU A 8 23.21 8.86 -2.05
N ALA A 9 23.75 10.09 -2.15
CA ALA A 9 23.65 11.09 -1.09
C ALA A 9 22.20 11.45 -0.75
N VAL A 10 21.35 11.66 -1.77
CA VAL A 10 19.93 11.95 -1.57
C VAL A 10 19.19 10.74 -1.01
N THR A 11 19.48 9.51 -1.47
CA THR A 11 18.88 8.29 -0.93
C THR A 11 19.22 8.10 0.55
N ILE A 12 20.47 8.32 0.96
CA ILE A 12 20.88 8.24 2.37
C ILE A 12 20.15 9.30 3.20
N LEU A 13 20.06 10.53 2.68
CA LEU A 13 19.34 11.62 3.35
C LEU A 13 17.87 11.27 3.58
N VAL A 14 17.18 10.79 2.54
CA VAL A 14 15.78 10.36 2.62
C VAL A 14 15.62 9.20 3.61
N ALA A 15 16.52 8.20 3.57
CA ALA A 15 16.47 7.06 4.49
C ALA A 15 16.62 7.51 5.95
N VAL A 16 17.55 8.41 6.25
CA VAL A 16 17.74 8.96 7.60
C VAL A 16 16.52 9.75 8.08
N LEU A 17 15.93 10.57 7.20
CA LEU A 17 14.71 11.32 7.51
C LEU A 17 13.52 10.39 7.80
N VAL A 18 13.36 9.31 7.03
CA VAL A 18 12.31 8.29 7.28
C VAL A 18 12.53 7.59 8.62
N LEU A 19 13.77 7.17 8.91
CA LEU A 19 14.13 6.52 10.17
C LEU A 19 13.96 7.44 11.40
N ARG A 20 14.06 8.77 11.22
CA ARG A 20 13.78 9.77 12.26
C ARG A 20 12.28 9.98 12.52
N GLY A 21 11.39 9.21 11.89
CA GLY A 21 9.95 9.24 12.15
C GLY A 21 9.20 10.35 11.44
N PHE A 22 9.83 11.02 10.46
CA PHE A 22 9.11 11.95 9.60
C PHE A 22 8.16 11.17 8.66
N LYS A 23 7.11 11.84 8.17
CA LYS A 23 6.13 11.23 7.25
C LYS A 23 6.80 10.82 5.93
N ALA A 24 6.94 9.51 5.71
CA ALA A 24 7.62 8.94 4.54
C ALA A 24 7.14 9.52 3.21
N GLN A 25 5.83 9.72 3.04
CA GLN A 25 5.23 10.28 1.82
C GLN A 25 5.82 11.65 1.45
N ALA A 26 5.93 12.56 2.41
CA ALA A 26 6.45 13.90 2.16
C ALA A 26 7.95 13.89 1.85
N ILE A 27 8.71 13.07 2.56
CA ILE A 27 10.17 12.97 2.40
C ILE A 27 10.53 12.34 1.05
N LEU A 28 9.80 11.31 0.64
CA LEU A 28 10.00 10.64 -0.66
C LEU A 28 9.70 11.59 -1.82
N ILE A 29 8.60 12.35 -1.74
CA ILE A 29 8.27 13.38 -2.74
C ILE A 29 9.37 14.44 -2.78
N PHE A 30 9.81 14.92 -1.62
CA PHE A 30 10.89 15.90 -1.52
C PHE A 30 12.21 15.37 -2.12
N GLY A 31 12.57 14.13 -1.81
CA GLY A 31 13.74 13.44 -2.38
C GLY A 31 13.64 13.30 -3.90
N GLY A 32 12.47 12.94 -4.41
CA GLY A 32 12.18 12.89 -5.85
C GLY A 32 12.38 14.25 -6.52
N ILE A 33 11.84 15.33 -5.94
CA ILE A 33 12.01 16.70 -6.45
C ILE A 33 13.50 17.10 -6.45
N LEU A 34 14.24 16.79 -5.38
CA LEU A 34 15.68 17.04 -5.28
C LEU A 34 16.46 16.34 -6.40
N LEU A 35 16.15 15.07 -6.66
CA LEU A 35 16.77 14.30 -7.74
C LEU A 35 16.42 14.86 -9.12
N MET A 36 15.17 15.28 -9.33
CA MET A 36 14.73 15.88 -10.60
C MET A 36 15.41 17.23 -10.84
N LEU A 37 15.56 18.07 -9.80
CA LEU A 37 16.33 19.32 -9.86
C LEU A 37 17.80 19.05 -10.16
N ALA A 38 18.41 18.05 -9.52
CA ALA A 38 19.78 17.66 -9.83
C ALA A 38 19.93 17.19 -11.28
N SER A 39 19.01 16.37 -11.81
CA SER A 39 19.02 15.92 -13.21
C SER A 39 18.97 17.09 -14.21
N LEU A 40 18.23 18.14 -13.87
CA LEU A 40 18.12 19.39 -14.61
C LEU A 40 19.46 20.14 -14.71
N PHE A 41 20.18 20.25 -13.58
CA PHE A 41 21.51 20.89 -13.54
C PHE A 41 22.59 20.05 -14.24
N LEU A 42 22.46 18.72 -14.23
CA LEU A 42 23.38 17.80 -14.91
C LEU A 42 23.07 17.59 -16.40
N GLY A 43 21.99 18.17 -16.93
CA GLY A 43 21.65 18.12 -18.35
C GLY A 43 21.19 16.76 -18.85
N THR A 44 20.91 15.79 -17.96
CA THR A 44 20.50 14.42 -18.31
C THR A 44 19.05 14.29 -18.77
N GLY A 45 18.30 15.39 -18.79
CA GLY A 45 16.88 15.40 -19.09
C GLY A 45 16.02 15.00 -17.90
N LEU A 46 14.72 15.28 -18.00
CA LEU A 46 13.71 14.80 -17.06
C LEU A 46 13.13 13.49 -17.60
N PRO A 47 12.63 12.58 -16.74
CA PRO A 47 11.93 11.37 -17.16
C PRO A 47 10.51 11.70 -17.66
N LEU A 48 10.43 12.55 -18.69
CA LEU A 48 9.21 12.91 -19.40
C LEU A 48 9.32 12.39 -20.83
N GLU A 49 8.24 11.80 -21.35
CA GLU A 49 8.16 11.42 -22.77
C GLU A 49 8.31 12.67 -23.66
N GLU A 50 8.97 12.52 -24.81
CA GLU A 50 9.41 13.60 -25.72
C GLU A 50 8.29 14.47 -26.36
N GLY A 51 7.05 14.40 -25.85
CA GLY A 51 5.91 15.21 -26.29
C GLY A 51 5.16 15.96 -25.18
N GLN A 52 5.59 15.87 -23.91
CA GLN A 52 4.89 16.49 -22.77
C GLN A 52 5.67 17.64 -22.09
N ALA A 53 6.70 18.14 -22.77
CA ALA A 53 7.48 19.28 -22.30
C ALA A 53 6.67 20.59 -22.45
N THR A 54 6.56 21.32 -21.34
CA THR A 54 5.79 22.58 -21.23
C THR A 54 6.59 23.78 -21.75
N GLY A 55 7.82 23.56 -22.25
CA GLY A 55 8.73 24.60 -22.73
C GLY A 55 9.58 25.27 -21.64
N SER A 56 9.23 25.10 -20.35
CA SER A 56 10.07 25.51 -19.20
C SER A 56 10.47 24.29 -18.38
N LYS A 57 11.79 24.07 -18.27
CA LYS A 57 12.34 22.88 -17.60
C LYS A 57 11.97 22.80 -16.10
N LEU A 58 11.63 23.93 -15.46
CA LEU A 58 11.14 23.96 -14.07
C LEU A 58 9.66 23.56 -13.96
N LEU A 59 8.82 23.99 -14.91
CA LEU A 59 7.40 23.62 -14.95
C LEU A 59 7.20 22.13 -15.28
N ASP A 60 8.15 21.55 -16.00
CA ASP A 60 8.18 20.13 -16.34
C ASP A 60 8.27 19.22 -15.10
N ILE A 61 8.93 19.65 -14.01
CA ILE A 61 8.93 18.91 -12.74
C ILE A 61 7.52 18.86 -12.15
N PHE A 62 6.83 19.99 -12.09
CA PHE A 62 5.46 20.06 -11.59
C PHE A 62 4.49 19.31 -12.51
N HIS A 63 4.72 19.36 -13.82
CA HIS A 63 3.93 18.63 -14.80
C HIS A 63 4.07 17.11 -14.62
N PHE A 64 5.30 16.62 -14.45
CA PHE A 64 5.56 15.21 -14.14
C PHE A 64 4.83 14.76 -12.88
N ILE A 65 4.95 15.53 -11.79
CA ILE A 65 4.24 15.24 -10.53
C ILE A 65 2.74 15.17 -10.79
N LYS A 66 2.17 16.15 -11.51
CA LYS A 66 0.73 16.16 -11.84
C LYS A 66 0.31 14.91 -12.62
N ILE A 67 1.04 14.53 -13.65
CA ILE A 67 0.73 13.38 -14.49
C ILE A 67 0.81 12.08 -13.69
N THR A 68 1.90 11.88 -12.94
CA THR A 68 2.07 10.71 -12.08
C THR A 68 1.00 10.65 -10.99
N PHE A 69 0.69 11.76 -10.33
CA PHE A 69 -0.39 11.79 -9.34
C PHE A 69 -1.74 11.48 -9.96
N SER A 70 -2.03 12.01 -11.14
CA SER A 70 -3.28 11.76 -11.85
C SER A 70 -3.42 10.29 -12.24
N SER A 71 -2.39 9.70 -12.86
CA SER A 71 -2.42 8.30 -13.30
C SER A 71 -2.51 7.33 -12.12
N GLN A 72 -1.78 7.59 -11.04
CA GLN A 72 -1.81 6.76 -9.83
C GLN A 72 -3.15 6.93 -9.08
N SER A 73 -3.68 8.15 -8.97
CA SER A 73 -4.98 8.39 -8.32
C SER A 73 -6.12 7.78 -9.13
N ALA A 74 -6.08 7.87 -10.45
CA ALA A 74 -7.06 7.25 -11.33
C ALA A 74 -6.96 5.70 -11.28
N GLY A 75 -5.76 5.14 -11.41
CA GLY A 75 -5.58 3.68 -11.42
C GLY A 75 -5.81 3.02 -10.07
N LEU A 76 -5.09 3.48 -9.04
CA LEU A 76 -5.17 2.91 -7.69
C LEU A 76 -6.47 3.31 -7.00
N GLY A 77 -6.87 4.58 -7.11
CA GLY A 77 -8.07 5.10 -6.46
C GLY A 77 -9.34 4.41 -6.95
N LEU A 78 -9.47 4.18 -8.26
CA LEU A 78 -10.64 3.51 -8.83
C LEU A 78 -10.72 2.03 -8.41
N LYS A 79 -9.56 1.34 -8.35
CA LYS A 79 -9.47 -0.04 -7.83
C LYS A 79 -9.89 -0.10 -6.35
N ILE A 80 -9.36 0.79 -5.52
CA ILE A 80 -9.71 0.85 -4.09
C ILE A 80 -11.20 1.17 -3.93
N MET A 81 -11.74 2.12 -4.69
CA MET A 81 -13.16 2.48 -4.65
C MET A 81 -14.08 1.30 -5.00
N ALA A 82 -13.72 0.51 -6.02
CA ALA A 82 -14.47 -0.68 -6.38
C ALA A 82 -14.46 -1.75 -5.28
N ILE A 83 -13.28 -2.05 -4.72
CA ILE A 83 -13.12 -3.06 -3.67
C ILE A 83 -13.81 -2.61 -2.36
N ALA A 84 -13.60 -1.36 -1.96
CA ALA A 84 -14.22 -0.79 -0.76
C ALA A 84 -15.74 -0.66 -0.93
N GLY A 85 -16.22 -0.28 -2.11
CA GLY A 85 -17.65 -0.23 -2.43
C GLY A 85 -18.31 -1.60 -2.35
N PHE A 86 -17.67 -2.64 -2.89
CA PHE A 86 -18.11 -4.02 -2.73
C PHE A 86 -18.15 -4.46 -1.26
N ALA A 87 -17.07 -4.21 -0.52
CA ALA A 87 -16.98 -4.51 0.91
C ALA A 87 -18.09 -3.82 1.73
N PHE A 88 -18.32 -2.54 1.48
CA PHE A 88 -19.35 -1.76 2.15
C PHE A 88 -20.75 -2.28 1.82
N TYR A 89 -21.01 -2.58 0.54
CA TYR A 89 -22.27 -3.16 0.09
C TYR A 89 -22.54 -4.52 0.76
N MET A 90 -21.52 -5.40 0.80
CA MET A 90 -21.59 -6.71 1.48
C MET A 90 -21.80 -6.62 2.99
N HIS A 91 -21.32 -5.54 3.62
CA HIS A 91 -21.61 -5.25 5.02
C HIS A 91 -23.05 -4.76 5.20
N HIS A 92 -23.50 -3.83 4.36
CA HIS A 92 -24.84 -3.23 4.42
C HIS A 92 -25.97 -4.25 4.26
N ILE A 93 -25.82 -5.23 3.34
CA ILE A 93 -26.82 -6.29 3.15
C ILE A 93 -26.76 -7.40 4.21
N GLY A 94 -25.84 -7.30 5.19
CA GLY A 94 -25.68 -8.30 6.25
C GLY A 94 -25.03 -9.62 5.81
N ALA A 95 -24.62 -9.74 4.54
CA ALA A 95 -23.99 -10.95 4.01
C ALA A 95 -22.67 -11.29 4.74
N SER A 96 -21.90 -10.28 5.12
CA SER A 96 -20.69 -10.46 5.92
C SER A 96 -20.98 -11.11 7.29
N ALA A 97 -22.05 -10.67 7.97
CA ALA A 97 -22.47 -11.25 9.25
C ALA A 97 -23.06 -12.65 9.09
N ALA A 98 -23.79 -12.91 8.01
CA ALA A 98 -24.30 -14.24 7.67
C ALA A 98 -23.15 -15.22 7.42
N LEU A 99 -22.11 -14.79 6.69
CA LEU A 99 -20.91 -15.59 6.46
C LEU A 99 -20.22 -15.95 7.78
N VAL A 100 -20.01 -14.98 8.68
CA VAL A 100 -19.44 -15.23 10.01
C VAL A 100 -20.31 -16.20 10.81
N ARG A 101 -21.64 -16.08 10.74
CA ARG A 101 -22.59 -16.95 11.45
C ARG A 101 -22.57 -18.39 10.93
N VAL A 102 -22.37 -18.58 9.63
CA VAL A 102 -22.16 -19.93 9.04
C VAL A 102 -20.82 -20.49 9.49
N LEU A 103 -19.80 -19.64 9.56
CA LEU A 103 -18.44 -20.02 9.97
C LEU A 103 -18.25 -20.11 11.50
N THR A 104 -19.21 -19.68 12.33
CA THR A 104 -19.07 -19.74 13.80
C THR A 104 -18.95 -21.17 14.33
N LYS A 105 -19.67 -22.14 13.76
CA LYS A 105 -19.60 -23.55 14.18
C LYS A 105 -18.20 -24.18 13.98
N PRO A 106 -17.54 -24.02 12.82
CA PRO A 106 -16.14 -24.45 12.68
C PRO A 106 -15.18 -23.57 13.50
N LEU A 107 -15.42 -22.26 13.62
CA LEU A 107 -14.55 -21.36 14.42
C LEU A 107 -14.55 -21.70 15.92
N GLU A 108 -15.66 -22.16 16.49
CA GLU A 108 -15.73 -22.56 17.91
C GLU A 108 -14.73 -23.69 18.24
N ARG A 109 -14.46 -24.60 17.30
CA ARG A 109 -13.41 -25.63 17.49
C ARG A 109 -12.00 -25.05 17.51
N VAL A 110 -11.78 -23.95 16.81
CA VAL A 110 -10.48 -23.27 16.70
C VAL A 110 -10.30 -22.20 17.77
N LYS A 111 -11.36 -21.81 18.48
CA LYS A 111 -11.30 -20.87 19.62
C LYS A 111 -10.35 -21.32 20.72
N SER A 112 -10.19 -22.63 20.87
CA SER A 112 -9.21 -23.27 21.76
C SER A 112 -7.74 -23.05 21.34
N ARG A 113 -7.45 -22.59 20.11
CA ARG A 113 -6.10 -22.37 19.56
C ARG A 113 -6.01 -21.10 18.71
N PRO A 114 -6.13 -19.90 19.31
CA PRO A 114 -6.16 -18.63 18.58
C PRO A 114 -4.92 -18.40 17.70
N TYR A 115 -3.72 -18.78 18.17
CA TYR A 115 -2.49 -18.64 17.38
C TYR A 115 -2.40 -19.59 16.18
N LEU A 116 -3.05 -20.76 16.24
CA LEU A 116 -3.14 -21.67 15.09
C LEU A 116 -4.05 -21.08 14.00
N PHE A 117 -5.14 -20.42 14.42
CA PHE A 117 -6.01 -19.70 13.48
C PHE A 117 -5.26 -18.55 12.79
N MET A 118 -4.45 -17.79 13.55
CA MET A 118 -3.58 -16.75 12.98
C MET A 118 -2.62 -17.32 11.93
N ALA A 119 -2.00 -18.48 12.18
CA ALA A 119 -1.12 -19.13 11.22
C ALA A 119 -1.86 -19.57 9.95
N MET A 120 -3.09 -20.06 10.06
CA MET A 120 -3.92 -20.38 8.89
C MET A 120 -4.28 -19.11 8.10
N CYS A 121 -4.68 -18.04 8.78
CA CYS A 121 -4.96 -16.75 8.15
C CYS A 121 -3.74 -16.18 7.44
N PHE A 122 -2.54 -16.37 7.99
CA PHE A 122 -1.28 -16.01 7.34
C PHE A 122 -1.09 -16.76 6.01
N ILE A 123 -1.21 -18.09 6.03
CA ILE A 123 -1.07 -18.91 4.80
C ILE A 123 -2.08 -18.48 3.74
N VAL A 124 -3.33 -18.22 4.13
CA VAL A 124 -4.37 -17.74 3.22
C VAL A 124 -4.02 -16.36 2.67
N GLY A 125 -3.56 -15.42 3.51
CA GLY A 125 -3.13 -14.10 3.08
C GLY A 125 -2.00 -14.18 2.06
N GLU A 126 -0.99 -15.01 2.33
CA GLU A 126 0.16 -15.19 1.44
C GLU A 126 -0.23 -15.84 0.12
N PHE A 127 -1.10 -16.84 0.16
CA PHE A 127 -1.65 -17.46 -1.05
C PHE A 127 -2.42 -16.45 -1.90
N LEU A 128 -3.23 -15.58 -1.28
CA LEU A 128 -3.92 -14.49 -1.97
C LEU A 128 -2.96 -13.45 -2.56
N SER A 129 -1.81 -13.19 -1.93
CA SER A 129 -0.81 -12.23 -2.43
C SER A 129 -0.26 -12.61 -3.81
N ILE A 130 -0.20 -13.91 -4.12
CA ILE A 130 0.24 -14.43 -5.43
C ILE A 130 -0.74 -14.01 -6.54
N PHE A 131 -2.04 -13.92 -6.24
CA PHE A 131 -3.08 -13.54 -7.20
C PHE A 131 -3.37 -12.04 -7.20
N ILE A 132 -3.23 -11.38 -6.04
CA ILE A 132 -3.55 -9.97 -5.86
C ILE A 132 -2.24 -9.18 -5.77
N THR A 133 -1.77 -8.67 -6.91
CA THR A 133 -0.50 -7.93 -7.00
C THR A 133 -0.55 -6.52 -6.36
N SER A 134 -1.72 -6.04 -5.96
CA SER A 134 -1.88 -4.73 -5.34
C SER A 134 -1.82 -4.83 -3.83
N ALA A 135 -0.69 -4.43 -3.22
CA ALA A 135 -0.50 -4.40 -1.76
C ALA A 135 -1.65 -3.65 -1.04
N SER A 136 -1.97 -2.43 -1.48
CA SER A 136 -3.04 -1.64 -0.88
C SER A 136 -4.42 -2.29 -1.02
N GLY A 137 -4.69 -2.94 -2.15
CA GLY A 137 -5.97 -3.63 -2.39
C GLY A 137 -6.12 -4.89 -1.54
N LEU A 138 -5.06 -5.69 -1.47
CA LEU A 138 -5.01 -6.90 -0.64
C LEU A 138 -5.18 -6.55 0.84
N GLY A 139 -4.46 -5.53 1.33
CA GLY A 139 -4.54 -5.12 2.74
C GLY A 139 -5.94 -4.70 3.16
N VAL A 140 -6.63 -3.89 2.36
CA VAL A 140 -8.03 -3.51 2.63
C VAL A 140 -8.94 -4.73 2.62
N LEU A 141 -8.78 -5.62 1.63
CA LEU A 141 -9.60 -6.84 1.52
C LEU A 141 -9.44 -7.75 2.74
N LEU A 142 -8.20 -8.03 3.15
CA LEU A 142 -7.90 -8.86 4.33
C LEU A 142 -8.38 -8.20 5.63
N MET A 143 -8.32 -6.86 5.73
CA MET A 143 -8.79 -6.12 6.90
C MET A 143 -10.32 -6.09 7.03
N VAL A 144 -11.05 -6.18 5.93
CA VAL A 144 -12.51 -6.32 5.95
C VAL A 144 -12.92 -7.78 6.23
N THR A 145 -12.13 -8.75 5.77
CA THR A 145 -12.51 -10.17 5.79
C THR A 145 -11.93 -10.94 6.97
N LEU A 146 -10.60 -11.03 7.07
CA LEU A 146 -9.90 -11.85 8.07
C LEU A 146 -9.76 -11.17 9.43
N TYR A 147 -9.59 -9.85 9.48
CA TYR A 147 -9.46 -9.12 10.75
C TYR A 147 -10.66 -9.32 11.70
N PRO A 148 -11.94 -9.15 11.29
CA PRO A 148 -13.06 -9.40 12.19
C PRO A 148 -13.16 -10.87 12.63
N LEU A 149 -12.73 -11.81 11.79
CA LEU A 149 -12.65 -13.23 12.14
C LEU A 149 -11.58 -13.49 13.21
N MET A 150 -10.37 -12.96 13.06
CA MET A 150 -9.31 -13.11 14.06
C MET A 150 -9.66 -12.43 15.39
N ARG A 151 -10.34 -11.28 15.33
CA ARG A 151 -10.84 -10.58 16.53
C ARG A 151 -11.94 -11.35 17.24
N SER A 152 -12.83 -12.04 16.53
CA SER A 152 -13.92 -12.83 17.13
C SER A 152 -13.42 -14.09 17.86
N VAL A 153 -12.27 -14.63 17.45
CA VAL A 153 -11.59 -15.77 18.10
C VAL A 153 -10.87 -15.34 19.40
N GLY A 154 -10.66 -14.04 19.63
CA GLY A 154 -10.08 -13.48 20.86
C GLY A 154 -8.64 -12.99 20.74
N LEU A 155 -8.05 -12.92 19.53
CA LEU A 155 -6.71 -12.36 19.34
C LEU A 155 -6.69 -10.85 19.58
N SER A 156 -5.59 -10.33 20.13
CA SER A 156 -5.40 -8.89 20.27
C SER A 156 -5.42 -8.17 18.90
N PRO A 157 -5.77 -6.87 18.84
CA PRO A 157 -5.71 -6.10 17.59
C PRO A 157 -4.36 -6.19 16.89
N LEU A 158 -3.26 -6.09 17.65
CA LEU A 158 -1.91 -6.16 17.11
C LEU A 158 -1.62 -7.54 16.49
N SER A 159 -1.96 -8.63 17.19
CA SER A 159 -1.77 -10.00 16.69
C SER A 159 -2.61 -10.29 15.44
N ALA A 160 -3.81 -9.73 15.34
CA ALA A 160 -4.67 -9.87 14.17
C ALA A 160 -4.15 -9.05 12.97
N CYS A 161 -3.50 -7.91 13.21
CA CYS A 161 -2.88 -7.10 12.16
C CYS A 161 -1.58 -7.74 11.61
N THR A 162 -0.82 -8.47 12.43
CA THR A 162 0.47 -9.06 12.02
C THR A 162 0.40 -9.87 10.72
N PRO A 163 -0.45 -10.92 10.59
CA PRO A 163 -0.47 -11.73 9.38
C PRO A 163 -0.98 -10.96 8.16
N ILE A 164 -1.85 -9.96 8.37
CA ILE A 164 -2.35 -9.08 7.31
C ILE A 164 -1.24 -8.16 6.81
N ALA A 165 -0.47 -7.57 7.73
CA ALA A 165 0.64 -6.69 7.39
C ALA A 165 1.75 -7.45 6.67
N THR A 166 2.04 -8.69 7.08
CA THR A 166 3.05 -9.52 6.41
C THR A 166 2.61 -9.92 5.00
N ALA A 167 1.34 -10.30 4.78
CA ALA A 167 0.86 -10.67 3.45
C ALA A 167 0.83 -9.51 2.44
N VAL A 168 0.94 -8.28 2.92
CA VAL A 168 0.85 -7.04 2.12
C VAL A 168 2.22 -6.38 1.95
N ALA A 169 3.22 -6.81 2.72
CA ALA A 169 4.59 -6.31 2.67
C ALA A 169 5.31 -6.77 1.39
#